data_AF-A0ABD6XVP6-F1
#
_entry.id   AF-A0ABD6XVP6-F1
#
_cell.length_a   1.000
_cell.length_b   1.000
_cell.length_c   1.000
_cell.angle_alpha   90.00
_cell.angle_beta   90.00
_cell.angle_gamma   90.00
#
_symmetry.space_group_name_H-M   'P 1'
#
loop_
_entity.id
_entity.type
_entity.pdbx_description
1 polymer ?
#
loop_
_entity_poly.entity_id
_entity_poly.type
_entity_poly.pdbx_seq_one_letter_code
_entity_poly.pdbx_strand_id
1 'polypeptide(L)'
;MPDYCFYTHGKQIVVLERSEVNRAIDLMVQGYKKEVEEVHAINEKQATARFADIRKNNDIDRHNFLAGASVMPLIGVLTAMAAFLFWRKK
;
A
#
# COMPACT_ATOMS: atom_id res chain seq x y z
N MET A 1 19.27 -15.09 -7.96
CA MET A 1 17.89 -15.00 -7.42
C MET A 1 17.13 -14.12 -8.39
N PRO A 2 15.94 -14.51 -8.85
CA PRO A 2 15.20 -13.68 -9.79
C PRO A 2 14.30 -12.66 -9.09
N ASP A 3 13.85 -11.68 -9.87
CA ASP A 3 12.80 -10.76 -9.48
C ASP A 3 11.44 -11.36 -9.84
N TYR A 4 10.49 -11.23 -8.92
CA TYR A 4 9.12 -11.67 -9.11
C TYR A 4 8.18 -10.46 -9.20
N CYS A 5 7.28 -10.52 -10.17
CA CYS A 5 6.19 -9.58 -10.35
C CYS A 5 4.87 -10.21 -9.90
N PHE A 6 3.94 -9.37 -9.43
CA PHE A 6 2.64 -9.80 -8.94
C PHE A 6 1.53 -9.24 -9.84
N TYR A 7 0.56 -10.08 -10.16
CA TYR A 7 -0.58 -9.74 -10.99
C TYR A 7 -1.86 -10.06 -10.24
N THR A 8 -2.81 -9.12 -10.19
CA THR A 8 -4.05 -9.30 -9.44
C THR A 8 -5.31 -9.11 -10.27
N HIS A 9 -6.30 -9.92 -9.95
CA HIS A 9 -7.66 -9.81 -10.48
C HIS A 9 -8.63 -10.05 -9.33
N GLY A 10 -9.13 -8.95 -8.75
CA GLY A 10 -9.92 -9.00 -7.52
C GLY A 10 -9.11 -9.56 -6.34
N LYS A 11 -9.46 -10.75 -5.86
CA LYS A 11 -8.76 -11.44 -4.76
C LYS A 11 -7.70 -12.43 -5.23
N GLN A 12 -7.64 -12.72 -6.54
CA GLN A 12 -6.67 -13.64 -7.11
C GLN A 12 -5.33 -12.92 -7.29
N ILE A 13 -4.25 -13.60 -6.92
CA ILE A 13 -2.87 -13.13 -7.09
C ILE A 13 -2.11 -14.21 -7.84
N VAL A 14 -1.45 -13.83 -8.92
CA VAL A 14 -0.51 -14.69 -9.65
C VAL A 14 0.88 -14.08 -9.51
N VAL A 15 1.84 -14.93 -9.17
CA VAL A 15 3.25 -14.57 -9.06
C VAL A 15 3.96 -15.12 -10.28
N LEU A 16 4.73 -14.28 -10.95
CA LEU A 16 5.54 -14.67 -12.10
C LEU A 16 6.96 -14.18 -11.90
N GLU A 17 7.93 -14.97 -12.36
CA GLU A 17 9.27 -14.46 -12.55
C GLU A 17 9.25 -13.35 -13.60
N ARG A 18 10.06 -12.31 -13.44
CA ARG A 18 10.13 -11.18 -14.37
C ARG A 18 10.48 -11.62 -15.81
N SER A 19 11.17 -12.75 -15.96
CA SER A 19 11.53 -13.36 -17.23
C SER A 19 10.34 -14.01 -17.97
N GLU A 20 9.22 -14.31 -17.29
CA GLU A 20 8.02 -14.95 -17.86
C GLU A 20 7.13 -13.94 -18.62
N VAL A 21 7.70 -13.23 -19.59
CA VAL A 21 7.04 -12.12 -20.31
C VAL A 21 5.77 -12.55 -21.04
N ASN A 22 5.76 -13.72 -21.70
CA ASN A 22 4.59 -14.19 -22.44
C ASN A 22 3.39 -14.43 -21.50
N ARG A 23 3.66 -15.06 -20.35
CA ARG A 23 2.65 -15.36 -19.34
C ARG A 23 2.12 -14.08 -18.67
N ALA A 24 2.98 -13.08 -18.50
CA ALA A 24 2.57 -11.75 -18.06
C ALA A 24 1.63 -11.07 -19.07
N ILE A 25 1.92 -11.16 -20.37
CA ILE A 25 1.04 -10.63 -21.42
C ILE A 25 -0.32 -11.32 -21.38
N ASP A 26 -0.35 -12.65 -21.27
CA ASP A 26 -1.59 -13.42 -21.20
C ASP A 26 -2.46 -13.01 -20.00
N LEU A 27 -1.85 -12.79 -18.83
CA LEU A 27 -2.54 -12.30 -17.63
C LEU A 27 -3.14 -10.91 -17.85
N MET A 28 -2.40 -10.00 -18.47
CA MET A 28 -2.90 -8.65 -18.77
C MET A 28 -4.09 -8.69 -19.75
N VAL A 29 -4.05 -9.57 -20.76
CA VAL A 29 -5.19 -9.79 -21.67
C VAL A 29 -6.40 -10.36 -20.94
N GLN A 30 -6.18 -11.21 -19.93
CA GLN A 30 -7.24 -11.75 -19.06
C GLN A 30 -7.77 -10.73 -18.03
N GLY A 31 -7.26 -9.50 -18.03
CA GLY A 31 -7.72 -8.42 -17.16
C GLY A 31 -7.00 -8.33 -15.81
N TYR A 32 -5.95 -9.13 -15.59
CA TYR A 32 -5.10 -8.96 -14.42
C TYR A 32 -4.31 -7.65 -14.52
N LYS A 33 -4.12 -7.00 -13.37
CA LYS A 33 -3.32 -5.79 -13.25
C LYS A 33 -1.99 -6.12 -12.62
N LYS A 34 -0.90 -5.61 -13.19
CA LYS A 34 0.41 -5.68 -12.57
C LYS A 34 0.42 -4.77 -11.34
N GLU A 35 0.84 -5.32 -10.20
CA GLU A 35 1.07 -4.57 -8.98
C GLU A 35 2.38 -3.77 -9.08
N VAL A 36 2.50 -2.72 -8.29
CA VAL A 36 3.71 -1.88 -8.27
C VAL A 36 4.87 -2.55 -7.54
N GLU A 37 4.57 -3.45 -6.61
CA GLU A 37 5.55 -4.21 -5.86
C GLU A 37 6.23 -5.26 -6.74
N GLU A 38 7.56 -5.30 -6.66
CA GLU A 38 8.39 -6.37 -7.20
C GLU A 38 9.29 -6.89 -6.08
N VAL A 39 9.52 -8.20 -6.03
CA VAL A 39 10.27 -8.84 -4.95
C VAL A 39 11.40 -9.69 -5.50
N HIS A 40 12.61 -9.43 -5.03
CA HIS A 40 13.77 -10.28 -5.26
C HIS A 40 13.76 -11.45 -4.27
N ALA A 41 13.68 -12.69 -4.75
CA ALA A 41 13.57 -13.86 -3.88
C ALA A 41 14.21 -15.12 -4.48
N ILE A 42 14.40 -16.15 -3.66
CA ILE A 42 14.93 -17.45 -4.12
C ILE A 42 13.90 -18.19 -4.97
N ASN A 43 12.62 -18.09 -4.62
CA ASN A 43 11.52 -18.80 -5.27
C ASN A 43 10.20 -18.05 -5.10
N GLU A 44 9.19 -18.45 -5.86
CA GLU A 44 7.83 -17.91 -5.80
C GLU A 44 7.23 -17.95 -4.39
N LYS A 45 7.49 -19.00 -3.60
CA LYS A 45 6.95 -19.13 -2.24
C LYS A 45 7.47 -18.01 -1.33
N GLN A 46 8.77 -17.72 -1.36
CA GLN A 46 9.35 -16.61 -0.61
C GLN A 46 8.89 -15.26 -1.15
N ALA A 47 8.81 -15.10 -2.47
CA ALA A 47 8.28 -13.87 -3.08
C ALA A 47 6.85 -13.58 -2.61
N THR A 48 5.99 -14.61 -2.62
CA THR A 48 4.59 -14.52 -2.16
C THR A 48 4.50 -14.12 -0.69
N ALA A 49 5.31 -14.75 0.17
CA ALA A 49 5.33 -14.42 1.60
C ALA A 49 5.74 -12.95 1.82
N ARG A 50 6.79 -12.50 1.11
CA ARG A 50 7.24 -11.10 1.18
C ARG A 50 6.21 -10.11 0.65
N PHE A 51 5.52 -10.45 -0.44
CA PHE A 51 4.43 -9.61 -0.94
C PHE A 51 3.29 -9.48 0.07
N ALA A 52 2.92 -10.58 0.75
CA ALA A 52 1.91 -10.54 1.81
C ALA A 52 2.35 -9.65 2.98
N ASP A 53 3.61 -9.73 3.39
CA ASP A 53 4.18 -8.86 4.44
C ASP A 53 4.11 -7.38 4.02
N ILE A 54 4.49 -7.05 2.78
CA ILE A 54 4.44 -5.68 2.24
C ILE A 54 3.00 -5.16 2.24
N ARG A 55 2.04 -5.94 1.74
CA ARG A 55 0.62 -5.54 1.72
C ARG A 55 0.08 -5.27 3.12
N LYS A 56 0.46 -6.09 4.10
CA LYS A 56 0.10 -5.89 5.50
C LYS A 56 0.68 -4.59 6.03
N ASN A 57 1.95 -4.30 5.73
CA ASN A 57 2.59 -3.06 6.17
C ASN A 57 1.94 -1.83 5.53
N ASN A 58 1.67 -1.86 4.22
CA ASN A 58 1.00 -0.77 3.51
C ASN A 58 -0.41 -0.48 4.07
N ASP A 59 -1.15 -1.52 4.47
CA ASP A 59 -2.46 -1.32 5.08
C ASP A 59 -2.33 -0.68 6.47
N ILE A 60 -1.36 -1.09 7.28
CA ILE A 60 -1.06 -0.46 8.58
C ILE A 60 -0.67 1.02 8.38
N ASP A 61 0.21 1.31 7.43
CA ASP A 61 0.65 2.68 7.14
C ASP A 61 -0.52 3.56 6.70
N ARG A 62 -1.42 3.03 5.86
CA ARG A 62 -2.64 3.72 5.46
C ARG A 62 -3.55 3.99 6.66
N HIS A 63 -3.75 3.00 7.54
CA HIS A 63 -4.55 3.20 8.75
C HIS A 63 -3.94 4.24 9.68
N ASN A 64 -2.63 4.21 9.90
CA ASN A 64 -1.91 5.20 10.71
C ASN A 64 -1.99 6.60 10.10
N PHE A 65 -1.83 6.71 8.78
CA PHE A 65 -1.97 7.98 8.07
C PHE A 65 -3.38 8.55 8.23
N LEU A 66 -4.42 7.75 8.03
CA LEU A 66 -5.81 8.19 8.20
C LEU A 66 -6.13 8.56 9.65
N ALA A 67 -5.66 7.78 10.62
CA ALA A 67 -5.84 8.07 12.04
C ALA A 67 -5.17 9.41 12.41
N GLY A 68 -3.92 9.63 11.99
CA GLY A 68 -3.21 10.89 12.20
C GLY A 68 -3.85 12.08 11.47
N ALA A 69 -4.25 11.89 10.21
CA ALA A 69 -4.93 12.94 9.42
C ALA A 69 -6.28 13.33 10.03
N SER A 70 -7.00 12.39 10.63
CA SER A 70 -8.31 12.66 11.25
C SER A 70 -8.23 13.54 12.50
N VAL A 71 -7.10 13.51 13.23
CA VAL A 71 -6.93 14.30 14.47
C VAL A 71 -6.39 15.72 14.25
N MET A 72 -5.73 15.98 13.11
CA MET A 72 -5.16 17.30 12.82
C MET A 72 -6.19 18.46 12.79
N PRO A 73 -7.41 18.30 12.21
CA PRO A 73 -8.41 19.36 12.21
C PRO A 73 -8.85 19.77 13.62
N LEU A 74 -8.96 18.81 14.55
CA LEU A 74 -9.36 19.09 15.93
C LEU A 74 -8.32 19.92 16.68
N ILE A 75 -7.03 19.64 16.46
CA ILE A 75 -5.95 20.45 17.02
C ILE A 75 -6.07 21.89 16.52
N GLY A 76 -6.26 22.09 15.21
CA GLY A 76 -6.44 23.42 14.63
C GLY A 76 -7.62 24.19 15.24
N VAL A 77 -8.77 23.53 15.40
CA VAL A 77 -9.96 24.14 16.03
C VAL A 77 -9.69 24.50 17.50
N LEU A 78 -9.10 23.59 18.27
CA LEU A 78 -8.80 23.84 19.69
C LEU A 78 -7.79 24.98 19.87
N THR A 79 -6.75 25.03 19.02
CA THR A 79 -5.77 26.13 19.03
C THR A 79 -6.44 27.46 18.70
N ALA A 80 -7.30 27.51 17.68
CA ALA A 80 -8.05 28.72 17.34
C ALA A 80 -8.99 29.16 18.47
N MET A 81 -9.70 28.22 19.12
CA MET A 81 -10.55 28.52 20.27
C MET A 81 -9.75 29.07 21.46
N ALA A 82 -8.60 28.48 21.78
CA ALA A 82 -7.73 28.96 22.84
C ALA A 82 -7.25 30.39 22.55
N ALA A 83 -6.76 30.65 21.33
CA ALA A 83 -6.33 31.98 20.90
C ALA A 83 -7.46 33.02 21.01
N PHE A 84 -8.67 32.66 20.57
CA PHE A 84 -9.85 33.52 20.68
C PHE A 84 -10.21 33.85 22.13
N LEU A 85 -10.18 32.85 23.03
CA LEU A 85 -10.45 33.06 24.46
C LEU A 85 -9.41 33.95 25.12
N PHE A 86 -8.13 33.82 24.76
CA PHE A 86 -7.06 34.69 25.25
C PHE A 86 -7.23 36.14 24.78
N TRP A 87 -7.58 36.35 23.51
CA TRP A 87 -7.85 37.71 22.99
C TRP A 87 -9.06 38.38 23.63
N ARG A 88 -10.14 37.64 23.93
CA ARG A 88 -11.31 38.21 24.62
C ARG A 88 -11.06 38.62 26.07
N LYS A 89 -9.99 38.14 26.70
CA LYS A 89 -9.60 38.49 28.07
C LYS A 89 -8.61 39.65 28.16
N LYS A 90 -8.18 40.19 27.02
CA LYS A 90 -7.32 41.37 26.92
C LYS A 90 -8.15 42.59 26.53
#